data_AF-A0A1Z9ISR1-F1
#
_entry.id   AF-A0A1Z9ISR1-F1
#
_cell.length_a   1.000
_cell.length_b   1.000
_cell.length_c   1.000
_cell.angle_alpha   90.00
_cell.angle_beta   90.00
_cell.angle_gamma   90.00
#
_symmetry.space_group_name_H-M   'P 1'
#
loop_
_entity.id
_entity.type
_entity.pdbx_description
1 polymer ?
#
loop_
_entity_poly.entity_id
_entity_poly.type
_entity_poly.pdbx_seq_one_letter_code
_entity_poly.pdbx_strand_id
1 'polypeptide(L)' 'MNIRIAQINPIVGDIAGNFDLISKTIISSPDHSIVVFPELAITGYPPQDLLLDSKFINQAEDAIKSLKSNVQKKLQL' A
#
# COMPACT_ATOMS: atom_id res chain seq x y z
N MET A 1 -17.27 8.08 -12.09
CA MET A 1 -16.26 8.04 -11.01
C MET A 1 -16.38 6.70 -10.31
N ASN A 2 -15.33 5.88 -10.35
CA ASN A 2 -15.34 4.54 -9.74
C ASN A 2 -14.65 4.62 -8.37
N ILE A 3 -15.27 4.01 -7.36
CA ILE A 3 -14.67 3.90 -6.02
C ILE A 3 -14.51 2.42 -5.71
N ARG A 4 -13.27 1.99 -5.48
CA ARG A 4 -12.94 0.63 -5.04
C ARG A 4 -12.60 0.66 -3.56
N ILE A 5 -13.33 -0.12 -2.78
CA ILE A 5 -12.98 -0.43 -1.40
C ILE A 5 -12.14 -1.72 -1.42
N ALA A 6 -10.85 -1.60 -1.15
CA ALA A 6 -9.91 -2.71 -1.19
C ALA A 6 -10.01 -3.53 0.10
N GLN A 7 -10.89 -4.53 0.12
CA GLN A 7 -10.95 -5.49 1.21
C GLN A 7 -9.82 -6.52 1.04
N ILE A 8 -8.67 -6.21 1.62
CA ILE A 8 -7.45 -7.03 1.59
C ILE A 8 -7.04 -7.43 3.02
N ASN A 9 -6.14 -8.40 3.14
CA ASN A 9 -5.62 -8.87 4.43
C ASN A 9 -4.10 -8.66 4.51
N PRO A 10 -3.64 -7.44 4.86
CA PRO A 10 -2.23 -7.16 5.06
C PRO A 10 -1.64 -7.98 6.22
N ILE A 11 -0.38 -8.37 6.11
CA ILE A 11 0.35 -9.11 7.15
C ILE A 11 1.19 -8.11 7.94
N VAL A 12 1.06 -8.11 9.26
CA VAL A 12 1.84 -7.23 10.14
C VAL A 12 3.34 -7.50 9.96
N GLY A 13 4.10 -6.46 9.66
CA GLY A 13 5.55 -6.54 9.47
C GLY A 13 6.02 -6.88 8.05
N ASP A 14 5.15 -7.41 7.19
CA ASP A 14 5.52 -7.81 5.82
C ASP A 14 5.32 -6.64 4.83
N ILE A 15 6.21 -5.65 4.88
CA ILE A 15 6.15 -4.47 4.01
C ILE A 15 6.16 -4.85 2.52
N ALA A 16 6.97 -5.83 2.13
CA ALA A 16 7.12 -6.24 0.73
C ALA A 16 5.86 -6.95 0.21
N GLY A 17 5.31 -7.90 0.99
CA GLY A 17 4.07 -8.58 0.62
C GLY A 17 2.87 -7.62 0.58
N ASN A 18 2.79 -6.70 1.54
CA ASN A 18 1.73 -5.69 1.57
C ASN A 18 1.84 -4.71 0.40
N PHE A 19 3.06 -4.31 0.03
CA PHE A 19 3.33 -3.51 -1.17
C PHE A 19 2.81 -4.19 -2.44
N ASP A 20 3.08 -5.48 -2.61
CA ASP A 20 2.61 -6.24 -3.77
C ASP A 20 1.08 -6.37 -3.79
N LEU A 21 0.48 -6.59 -2.63
CA LEU A 21 -0.98 -6.69 -2.47
C LEU A 21 -1.68 -5.37 -2.87
N ILE A 22 -1.15 -4.24 -2.38
CA ILE A 22 -1.63 -2.89 -2.72
C ILE A 22 -1.41 -2.62 -4.22
N SER A 23 -0.21 -2.88 -4.75
CA SER A 23 0.14 -2.66 -6.15
C SER A 23 -0.79 -3.42 -7.10
N LYS A 24 -1.02 -4.72 -6.86
CA LYS A 24 -1.94 -5.56 -7.65
C LYS A 24 -3.38 -5.03 -7.59
N THR A 25 -3.80 -4.53 -6.44
CA THR A 25 -5.14 -3.95 -6.28
C THR A 25 -5.30 -2.67 -7.09
N ILE A 26 -4.30 -1.79 -7.09
CA ILE A 26 -4.27 -0.57 -7.91
C ILE A 26 -4.27 -0.93 -9.41
N ILE A 27 -3.42 -1.86 -9.82
CA ILE A 27 -3.27 -2.24 -11.24
C ILE A 27 -4.57 -2.85 -11.78
N SER A 28 -5.21 -3.73 -11.02
CA SER A 28 -6.49 -4.34 -11.39
C SER A 28 -7.70 -3.41 -11.29
N SER A 29 -7.53 -2.17 -10.80
CA SER A 29 -8.61 -1.20 -10.74
C SER A 29 -8.80 -0.50 -12.10
N PRO A 30 -10.06 -0.23 -12.51
CA PRO A 30 -10.33 0.55 -13.72
C PRO A 30 -9.65 1.93 -13.68
N ASP A 31 -9.45 2.53 -14.84
CA ASP A 31 -8.93 3.89 -14.92
C ASP A 31 -9.89 4.89 -14.24
N HIS A 32 -9.34 6.01 -13.76
CA HIS A 32 -10.08 7.05 -13.04
C HIS A 32 -10.83 6.54 -11.80
N SER A 33 -10.25 5.55 -11.11
CA SER A 33 -10.76 5.01 -9.85
C SER A 33 -10.10 5.64 -8.64
N ILE A 34 -10.89 5.90 -7.60
CA ILE A 34 -10.38 6.10 -6.24
C ILE A 34 -10.32 4.72 -5.59
N VAL A 35 -9.13 4.31 -5.14
CA VAL A 35 -8.94 3.04 -4.42
C VAL A 35 -8.64 3.35 -2.95
N VAL A 36 -9.47 2.85 -2.06
CA VAL A 36 -9.34 3.04 -0.61
C VAL A 36 -8.89 1.73 0.03
N PHE A 37 -7.87 1.81 0.88
CA PHE A 37 -7.29 0.66 1.59
C PHE A 37 -7.62 0.71 3.09
N PRO A 38 -7.53 -0.41 3.81
CA PRO A 38 -7.62 -0.43 5.26
C PRO A 38 -6.55 0.45 5.92
N GLU A 39 -6.79 0.84 7.18
CA GLU A 39 -5.81 1.56 7.99
C GLU A 39 -4.52 0.74 8.11
N LEU A 40 -3.38 1.44 8.05
CA LEU A 40 -2.05 0.83 8.16
C LEU A 40 -1.79 -0.31 7.17
N ALA A 41 -2.43 -0.30 5.98
CA ALA A 41 -2.32 -1.39 5.03
C ALA A 41 -0.89 -1.74 4.57
N ILE A 42 0.05 -0.79 4.60
CA ILE A 42 1.45 -1.06 4.22
C ILE A 42 2.22 -1.80 5.33
N THR A 43 1.95 -1.48 6.60
CA THR A 43 2.61 -2.09 7.77
C THR A 43 1.85 -3.30 8.32
N GLY A 44 0.55 -3.41 8.02
CA GLY A 44 -0.41 -4.23 8.73
C GLY A 44 -0.88 -3.60 10.05
N TYR A 45 -2.01 -4.09 10.57
CA TYR A 45 -2.62 -3.63 11.83
C TYR A 45 -2.91 -4.80 12.78
N PRO A 46 -2.62 -4.69 14.09
CA PRO A 46 -1.89 -3.60 14.75
C PRO A 46 -0.36 -3.83 14.68
N PRO A 47 0.46 -2.81 14.38
CA PRO A 47 1.92 -2.96 14.30
C PRO A 47 2.63 -2.92 15.66
N GLN A 48 1.99 -2.39 16.70
CA GLN A 48 2.53 -2.33 18.07
C GLN A 48 3.97 -1.78 18.10
N ASP A 49 4.89 -2.47 18.79
CA ASP A 49 6.28 -2.07 19.02
C ASP A 49 7.10 -1.92 17.73
N LEU A 50 6.65 -2.46 16.59
CA LEU A 50 7.31 -2.22 15.30
C LEU A 50 7.36 -0.72 14.97
N LEU A 51 6.41 0.07 15.46
CA LEU A 51 6.41 1.52 15.29
C LEU A 51 7.53 2.24 16.06
N LEU A 52 8.21 1.55 16.99
CA LEU A 52 9.36 2.08 17.72
C LEU A 52 10.68 1.84 16.96
N ASP A 53 10.68 0.99 15.92
CA ASP A 53 11.84 0.74 15.08
C ASP A 53 11.88 1.72 13.88
N SER A 54 12.84 2.64 13.91
CA SER A 54 13.05 3.61 12.83
C SER A 54 13.35 2.96 11.48
N LYS A 55 13.97 1.77 11.45
CA LYS A 55 14.18 1.03 10.20
C LYS A 55 12.87 0.55 9.60
N PHE A 56 11.95 0.07 10.44
CA PHE A 56 10.62 -0.37 10.00
C PHE A 56 9.82 0.80 9.42
N ILE A 57 9.85 1.96 10.08
CA ILE A 57 9.23 3.19 9.58
C ILE A 57 9.83 3.61 8.24
N ASN A 58 11.16 3.65 8.12
CA ASN A 58 11.83 4.00 6.87
C ASN A 58 11.47 3.04 5.73
N GLN A 59 11.38 1.74 6.01
CA GLN A 59 10.95 0.74 5.02
C GLN A 59 9.52 0.99 4.54
N ALA A 60 8.60 1.31 5.44
CA ALA A 60 7.22 1.64 5.08
C ALA A 60 7.15 2.91 4.22
N GLU A 61 7.92 3.96 4.58
CA GLU A 61 8.01 5.19 3.79
C GLU A 61 8.55 4.94 2.38
N ASP A 62 9.62 4.17 2.25
CA ASP A 62 10.24 3.87 0.96
C ASP A 62 9.33 3.00 0.08
N ALA A 63 8.57 2.09 0.67
CA ALA A 63 7.54 1.33 -0.02
C ALA A 63 6.42 2.24 -0.54
N ILE A 64 5.96 3.24 0.24
CA ILE A 64 4.97 4.23 -0.20
C ILE A 64 5.51 5.10 -1.35
N LYS A 65 6.76 5.56 -1.26
CA LYS A 65 7.41 6.32 -2.36
C LYS A 65 7.45 5.48 -3.64
N SER A 66 7.77 4.20 -3.51
CA SER A 66 7.79 3.24 -4.63
C SER A 66 6.40 3.00 -5.22
N LEU A 67 5.36 2.91 -4.38
CA LEU A 67 3.96 2.80 -4.83
C LEU A 67 3.56 4.00 -5.68
N LYS A 68 3.91 5.22 -5.24
CA LYS A 68 3.65 6.45 -6.01
C LYS A 68 4.26 6.37 -7.40
N SER A 69 5.54 5.98 -7.51
CA SER A 69 6.21 5.85 -8.81
C SER A 69 5.56 4.78 -9.69
N ASN A 70 5.10 3.66 -9.13
CA ASN A 70 4.40 2.62 -9.89
C ASN A 70 3.03 3.08 -10.41
N VAL A 71 2.29 3.83 -9.59
CA VAL A 71 0.99 4.41 -9.98
C VAL A 71 1.17 5.41 -11.13
N GLN A 72 2.15 6.30 -11.02
CA GLN A 72 2.47 7.30 -12.05
C GLN A 72 2.78 6.64 -13.41
N LYS A 73 3.63 5.61 -13.40
CA LYS A 73 3.91 4.80 -14.60
C LYS A 73 2.66 4.17 -15.21
N LYS A 74 1.73 3.63 -14.40
CA LYS A 74 0.46 3.06 -14.89
C LYS A 74 -0.38 4.12 -15.59
N LEU A 75 -0.43 5.33 -15.02
CA LEU A 75 -1.24 6.45 -15.54
C LEU A 75 -0.57 7.22 -16.68
N GLN A 76 0.67 6.87 -17.08
CA GLN A 76 1.49 7.62 -18.03
C GLN A 76 1.70 9.09 -17.61
N LEU A 77 1.76 9.34 -16.30
CA LEU A 77 1.99 10.65 -15.67
C LEU A 77 3.38 10.73 -15.04
#